data_AF-A0A0A9D0B9-F1
#
_entry.id   AF-A0A0A9D0B9-F1
#
_cell.length_a   1.000
_cell.length_b   1.000
_cell.length_c   1.000
_cell.angle_alpha   90.00
_cell.angle_beta   90.00
_cell.angle_gamma   90.00
#
_symmetry.space_group_name_H-M   'P 1'
#
loop_
_entity.id
_entity.type
_entity.pdbx_description
1 polymer ?
#
loop_
_entity_poly.entity_id
_entity_poly.type
_entity_poly.pdbx_seq_one_letter_code
_entity_poly.pdbx_strand_id
1 'polypeptide(L)'
;MHMPCSIKFSALECDAIILVVYSVLVKYSVLFANLQVAKYPSGKDINALEQHIKNLLSPSTPFFFNTLYDPYCDGADFVRGYPFSLREGVPTAVSHGLWLNIPDYDAPTQLVKPLERNARYVDAILTIPKGTLFPMCGMNLAFDRELIGPAMYFGLMGDGQPIGRYDDMWAGWCTKVITDHLGLGVKTGLPYIWHSKASNPFVNLKKEYNGIFWQEELIPFFQSVSLPKDATTVQKCYLELAKQVRAKLGKVDSYFNKLADSMVTWIEAWDELNPPKGGVATANGAPRSK
;
A
#
# COMPACT_ATOMS: atom_id res chain seq x y z
N MET A 1 17.13 13.39 24.20
CA MET A 1 17.16 14.44 23.17
C MET A 1 15.72 14.78 22.80
N HIS A 2 15.21 15.91 23.28
CA HIS A 2 13.90 16.41 22.86
C HIS A 2 14.02 16.99 21.45
N MET A 3 13.28 16.44 20.48
CA MET A 3 13.07 17.07 19.19
C MET A 3 11.85 18.00 19.28
N PRO A 4 12.01 19.32 19.05
CA PRO A 4 10.87 20.20 18.83
C PRO A 4 10.52 20.13 17.34
N CYS A 5 9.49 19.39 16.97
CA CYS A 5 8.99 19.39 15.59
C CYS A 5 7.75 20.28 15.53
N SER A 6 7.91 21.52 15.09
CA SER A 6 6.77 22.35 14.68
C SER A 6 6.20 21.79 13.38
N ILE A 7 5.12 21.02 13.49
CA ILE A 7 4.39 20.41 12.38
C ILE A 7 3.52 21.48 11.72
N LYS A 8 3.75 21.79 10.44
CA LYS A 8 2.81 22.57 9.62
C LYS A 8 1.81 21.62 8.98
N PHE A 9 0.54 21.75 9.36
CA PHE A 9 -0.58 21.04 8.77
C PHE A 9 -1.04 21.79 7.50
N SER A 10 -1.05 21.12 6.35
CA SER A 10 -1.89 21.54 5.22
C SER A 10 -2.97 20.49 5.04
N ALA A 11 -4.13 20.72 5.65
CA ALA A 11 -5.34 19.98 5.32
C ALA A 11 -5.80 20.47 3.94
N LEU A 12 -5.75 19.61 2.93
CA LEU A 12 -6.70 19.72 1.82
C LEU A 12 -7.92 18.92 2.25
N GLU A 13 -9.00 19.63 2.59
CA GLU A 13 -10.33 19.03 2.74
C GLU A 13 -10.78 18.52 1.35
N CYS A 14 -10.56 17.24 1.10
CA CYS A 14 -11.41 16.44 0.24
C CYS A 14 -12.01 15.38 1.16
N ASP A 15 -13.34 15.18 1.11
CA ASP A 15 -14.12 14.33 2.03
C ASP A 15 -13.79 12.81 2.03
N ALA A 16 -12.62 12.42 1.51
CA ALA A 16 -12.03 11.11 1.70
C ALA A 16 -10.50 11.26 1.68
N ILE A 17 -9.84 10.64 2.66
CA ILE A 17 -8.38 10.62 2.85
C ILE A 17 -7.85 11.92 3.50
N ILE A 18 -7.73 11.90 4.83
CA ILE A 18 -6.73 12.74 5.48
C ILE A 18 -5.37 12.14 5.07
N LEU A 19 -4.77 12.64 4.01
CA LEU A 19 -3.41 12.29 3.65
C LEU A 19 -2.50 13.01 4.64
N VAL A 20 -2.34 12.45 5.84
CA VAL A 20 -1.26 12.85 6.74
C VAL A 20 0.03 12.28 6.15
N VAL A 21 0.52 12.90 5.07
CA VAL A 21 1.90 12.68 4.62
C VAL A 21 2.80 13.23 5.71
N TYR A 22 3.10 12.40 6.69
CA TYR A 22 4.30 12.55 7.47
C TYR A 22 5.44 12.28 6.50
N SER A 23 5.93 13.33 5.85
CA SER A 23 7.28 13.39 5.28
C SER A 23 8.28 13.37 6.44
N VAL A 24 8.20 12.37 7.31
CA VAL A 24 9.20 12.08 8.33
C VAL A 24 10.37 11.57 7.54
N LEU A 25 11.18 12.53 7.09
CA LEU A 25 12.21 12.38 6.07
C LEU A 25 11.57 12.20 4.67
N VAL A 26 12.11 12.86 3.65
CA VAL A 26 11.65 12.88 2.24
C VAL A 26 11.40 11.48 1.61
N LYS A 27 11.75 10.41 2.32
CA LYS A 27 11.78 9.00 1.90
C LYS A 27 10.49 8.21 2.16
N TYR A 28 9.78 8.44 3.27
CA TYR A 28 8.62 7.61 3.64
C TYR A 28 7.30 8.35 3.45
N SER A 29 6.28 7.63 3.02
CA SER A 29 4.89 8.10 2.97
C SER A 29 4.04 7.24 3.89
N VAL A 30 3.19 7.87 4.69
CA VAL A 30 2.25 7.21 5.61
C VAL A 30 0.86 7.75 5.33
N LEU A 31 -0.15 6.88 5.31
CA LEU A 31 -1.53 7.19 4.97
C LEU A 31 -2.45 6.70 6.08
N PHE A 32 -3.27 7.63 6.60
CA PHE A 32 -4.21 7.43 7.70
C PHE A 32 -5.53 8.17 7.44
N ALA A 33 -6.65 7.50 7.15
CA ALA A 33 -7.91 8.20 6.87
C ALA A 33 -8.94 8.15 8.02
N ASN A 34 -9.40 9.31 8.52
CA ASN A 34 -10.51 9.45 9.49
C ASN A 34 -10.33 8.70 10.83
N LEU A 35 -9.16 8.84 11.49
CA LEU A 35 -8.74 7.88 12.51
C LEU A 35 -8.67 8.43 13.93
N GLN A 36 -9.21 7.62 14.85
CA GLN A 36 -8.93 7.72 16.28
C GLN A 36 -7.73 6.81 16.61
N VAL A 37 -6.99 7.17 17.66
CA VAL A 37 -5.84 6.40 18.12
C VAL A 37 -6.33 5.08 18.73
N ALA A 38 -5.84 3.97 18.19
CA ALA A 38 -6.06 2.65 18.80
C ALA A 38 -5.29 2.53 20.11
N LYS A 39 -5.75 1.63 20.99
CA LYS A 39 -5.11 1.36 22.27
C LYS A 39 -4.63 -0.09 22.33
N TYR A 40 -3.49 -0.28 22.98
CA TYR A 40 -3.05 -1.60 23.42
C TYR A 40 -4.06 -2.19 24.41
N PRO A 41 -4.05 -3.52 24.64
CA PRO A 41 -4.82 -4.13 25.73
C PRO A 41 -4.57 -3.50 27.10
N SER A 42 -3.39 -2.89 27.31
CA SER A 42 -3.06 -2.15 28.52
C SER A 42 -3.74 -0.77 28.64
N GLY A 43 -4.54 -0.36 27.65
CA GLY A 43 -5.21 0.95 27.57
C GLY A 43 -4.32 2.11 27.10
N LYS A 44 -3.03 1.86 26.86
CA LYS A 44 -2.08 2.86 26.34
C LYS A 44 -2.33 3.11 24.85
N ASP A 45 -2.11 4.34 24.42
CA ASP A 45 -2.25 4.74 23.03
C ASP A 45 -1.17 4.09 22.16
N ILE A 46 -1.57 3.63 20.97
CA ILE A 46 -0.68 3.05 19.96
C ILE A 46 -0.11 4.18 19.11
N ASN A 47 1.21 4.24 19.00
CA ASN A 47 1.89 5.11 18.06
C ASN A 47 2.02 4.41 16.69
N ALA A 48 0.97 4.50 15.87
CA ALA A 48 0.92 3.83 14.57
C ALA A 48 2.03 4.32 13.62
N LEU A 49 2.35 5.62 13.64
CA LEU A 49 3.41 6.19 12.82
C LEU A 49 4.77 5.57 13.15
N GLU A 50 5.13 5.52 14.43
CA GLU A 50 6.40 4.91 14.87
C GLU A 50 6.48 3.42 14.49
N GLN A 51 5.39 2.68 14.66
CA GLN A 51 5.34 1.25 14.31
C GLN A 51 5.50 1.03 12.80
N HIS A 52 4.82 1.81 11.95
CA HIS A 52 5.04 1.75 10.51
C HIS A 52 6.49 2.05 10.13
N ILE A 53 7.10 3.07 10.72
CA ILE A 53 8.51 3.41 10.46
C ILE A 53 9.43 2.26 10.90
N LYS A 54 9.20 1.64 12.07
CA LYS A 54 9.95 0.45 12.51
C LYS A 54 9.82 -0.72 11.54
N ASN A 55 8.62 -0.96 11.01
CA ASN A 55 8.39 -2.00 10.01
C ASN A 55 9.15 -1.74 8.71
N LEU A 56 9.16 -0.49 8.22
CA LEU A 56 9.90 -0.10 7.02
C LEU A 56 11.42 -0.16 7.21
N LEU A 57 11.91 0.12 8.42
CA LEU A 57 13.35 0.08 8.75
C LEU A 57 13.87 -1.33 9.04
N SER A 58 12.99 -2.31 9.28
CA SER A 58 13.38 -3.70 9.53
C SER A 58 13.26 -4.55 8.26
N PRO A 59 14.15 -5.54 8.02
CA PRO A 59 14.08 -6.35 6.82
C PRO A 59 12.84 -7.24 6.79
N SER A 60 12.46 -7.67 5.59
CA SER A 60 11.40 -8.66 5.36
C SER A 60 11.99 -10.01 4.95
N THR A 61 11.24 -11.08 5.15
CA THR A 61 11.66 -12.46 4.83
C THR A 61 10.73 -13.16 3.83
N PRO A 62 10.60 -12.67 2.58
CA PRO A 62 9.55 -13.15 1.67
C PRO A 62 9.86 -14.50 1.01
N PHE A 63 11.11 -14.95 1.02
CA PHE A 63 11.55 -16.15 0.28
C PHE A 63 11.44 -17.45 1.08
N PHE A 64 11.30 -17.36 2.40
CA PHE A 64 11.10 -18.52 3.27
C PHE A 64 10.27 -18.07 4.48
N PHE A 65 9.17 -18.77 4.73
CA PHE A 65 8.23 -18.36 5.77
C PHE A 65 8.77 -18.74 7.16
N ASN A 66 9.04 -17.74 8.00
CA ASN A 66 9.38 -17.98 9.40
C ASN A 66 8.11 -18.31 10.18
N THR A 67 8.05 -19.48 10.81
CA THR A 67 6.84 -19.90 11.53
C THR A 67 6.69 -19.24 12.91
N LEU A 68 7.71 -18.52 13.37
CA LEU A 68 7.69 -17.73 14.61
C LEU A 68 7.69 -16.23 14.29
N TYR A 69 6.56 -15.73 13.78
CA TYR A 69 6.31 -14.32 13.45
C TYR A 69 7.49 -13.61 12.74
N ASP A 70 7.52 -12.28 12.76
CA ASP A 70 8.64 -11.50 12.22
C ASP A 70 9.90 -11.66 13.12
N PRO A 71 11.01 -12.24 12.60
CA PRO A 71 12.20 -12.52 13.39
C PRO A 71 12.99 -11.27 13.81
N TYR A 72 12.64 -10.07 13.29
CA TYR A 72 13.30 -8.81 13.66
C TYR A 72 12.56 -8.06 14.78
N CYS A 73 11.52 -8.65 15.35
CA CYS A 73 10.81 -8.11 16.50
C CYS A 73 11.38 -8.65 17.82
N ASP A 74 11.30 -7.83 18.88
CA ASP A 74 11.70 -8.26 20.22
C ASP A 74 10.94 -9.52 20.65
N GLY A 75 11.65 -10.54 21.09
CA GLY A 75 11.07 -11.81 21.54
C GLY A 75 10.77 -12.83 20.42
N ALA A 76 11.09 -12.53 19.16
CA ALA A 76 11.07 -13.47 18.04
C ALA A 76 12.48 -13.72 17.48
N ASP A 77 12.66 -14.82 16.76
CA ASP A 77 13.91 -15.17 16.05
C ASP A 77 13.60 -16.16 14.91
N PHE A 78 14.60 -16.47 14.10
CA PHE A 78 14.56 -17.52 13.09
C PHE A 78 14.48 -18.90 13.73
N VAL A 79 13.45 -19.67 13.37
CA VAL A 79 13.27 -21.03 13.87
C VAL A 79 14.25 -22.05 13.26
N ARG A 80 14.36 -23.23 13.87
CA ARG A 80 15.14 -24.34 13.30
C ARG A 80 14.66 -24.65 11.87
N GLY A 81 15.61 -24.87 10.97
CA GLY A 81 15.31 -25.15 9.56
C GLY A 81 15.17 -23.89 8.69
N TYR A 82 15.14 -22.69 9.27
CA TYR A 82 15.25 -21.46 8.48
C TYR A 82 16.67 -21.31 7.93
N PRO A 83 16.87 -21.23 6.59
CA PRO A 83 18.20 -21.17 5.99
C PRO A 83 19.01 -19.96 6.45
N PHE A 84 20.25 -20.18 6.92
CA PHE A 84 21.13 -19.10 7.38
C PHE A 84 21.40 -18.05 6.30
N SER A 85 21.52 -18.46 5.04
CA SER A 85 21.74 -17.57 3.89
C SER A 85 20.58 -16.62 3.60
N LEU A 86 19.40 -16.83 4.20
CA LEU A 86 18.21 -15.98 4.01
C LEU A 86 17.91 -15.10 5.22
N ARG A 87 18.71 -15.16 6.29
CA ARG A 87 18.44 -14.47 7.56
C ARG A 87 18.70 -12.97 7.54
N GLU A 88 19.40 -12.45 6.54
CA GLU A 88 19.57 -11.00 6.35
C GLU A 88 18.29 -10.34 5.80
N GLY A 89 17.39 -11.14 5.21
CA GLY A 89 16.16 -10.66 4.63
C GLY A 89 16.38 -9.75 3.42
N VAL A 90 15.35 -8.95 3.12
CA VAL A 90 15.35 -7.95 2.04
C VAL A 90 14.79 -6.61 2.54
N PRO A 91 15.06 -5.49 1.85
CA PRO A 91 14.45 -4.21 2.19
C PRO A 91 12.92 -4.28 2.17
N THR A 92 12.29 -3.68 3.20
CA THR A 92 10.83 -3.60 3.31
C THR A 92 10.33 -2.36 2.58
N ALA A 93 9.57 -2.55 1.50
CA ALA A 93 9.00 -1.47 0.72
C ALA A 93 7.68 -0.95 1.28
N VAL A 94 6.90 -1.82 1.93
CA VAL A 94 5.54 -1.50 2.39
C VAL A 94 5.29 -2.08 3.77
N SER A 95 4.67 -1.27 4.62
CA SER A 95 4.09 -1.68 5.90
C SER A 95 2.58 -1.43 5.87
N HIS A 96 1.80 -2.50 5.93
CA HIS A 96 0.35 -2.48 5.98
C HIS A 96 -0.12 -2.75 7.42
N GLY A 97 -0.96 -1.87 7.96
CA GLY A 97 -1.52 -2.02 9.30
C GLY A 97 -2.93 -2.63 9.28
N LEU A 98 -3.47 -2.89 10.47
CA LEU A 98 -4.78 -3.50 10.67
C LEU A 98 -5.76 -2.60 11.43
N TRP A 99 -7.01 -3.04 11.53
CA TRP A 99 -8.10 -2.26 12.13
C TRP A 99 -8.59 -2.89 13.43
N LEU A 100 -8.76 -2.06 14.46
CA LEU A 100 -9.63 -2.38 15.60
C LEU A 100 -10.99 -1.69 15.43
N ASN A 101 -11.98 -2.18 16.17
CA ASN A 101 -13.38 -1.78 16.10
C ASN A 101 -14.06 -2.23 14.81
N ILE A 102 -14.20 -1.41 13.77
CA ILE A 102 -14.89 -1.81 12.53
C ILE A 102 -13.87 -2.49 11.60
N PRO A 103 -13.98 -3.80 11.31
CA PRO A 103 -13.08 -4.47 10.38
C PRO A 103 -13.24 -3.92 8.95
N ASP A 104 -12.20 -4.07 8.14
CA ASP A 104 -12.23 -3.75 6.72
C ASP A 104 -12.87 -4.90 5.92
N TYR A 105 -14.19 -5.00 6.07
CA TYR A 105 -15.00 -5.98 5.35
C TYR A 105 -15.52 -5.39 4.04
N ASP A 106 -15.70 -6.27 3.05
CA ASP A 106 -16.53 -5.97 1.89
C ASP A 106 -17.97 -5.67 2.34
N ALA A 107 -18.69 -4.90 1.52
CA ALA A 107 -20.05 -4.47 1.81
C ALA A 107 -21.03 -5.63 2.04
N PRO A 108 -21.04 -6.73 1.24
CA PRO A 108 -21.84 -7.91 1.56
C PRO A 108 -21.58 -8.47 2.96
N THR A 109 -20.32 -8.65 3.35
CA THR A 109 -19.95 -9.14 4.68
C THR A 109 -20.40 -8.16 5.77
N GLN A 110 -20.24 -6.85 5.55
CA GLN A 110 -20.70 -5.82 6.47
C GLN A 110 -22.23 -5.81 6.63
N LEU A 111 -23.00 -6.10 5.57
CA LEU A 111 -24.46 -6.21 5.61
C LEU A 111 -24.93 -7.36 6.50
N VAL A 112 -24.24 -8.50 6.46
CA VAL A 112 -24.61 -9.67 7.28
C VAL A 112 -24.04 -9.62 8.70
N LYS A 113 -22.99 -8.83 8.94
CA LYS A 113 -22.30 -8.67 10.23
C LYS A 113 -22.21 -7.20 10.69
N PRO A 114 -23.32 -6.44 10.75
CA PRO A 114 -23.27 -4.98 10.99
C PRO A 114 -22.79 -4.59 12.40
N LEU A 115 -22.97 -5.48 13.37
CA LEU A 115 -22.58 -5.26 14.77
C LEU A 115 -21.22 -5.88 15.11
N GLU A 116 -20.61 -6.63 14.19
CA GLU A 116 -19.33 -7.27 14.47
C GLU A 116 -18.24 -6.22 14.66
N ARG A 117 -17.39 -6.43 15.66
CA ARG A 117 -16.24 -5.57 15.96
C ARG A 117 -14.99 -6.41 16.13
N ASN A 118 -13.89 -5.96 15.54
CA ASN A 118 -12.57 -6.50 15.84
C ASN A 118 -12.06 -5.93 17.16
N ALA A 119 -12.26 -6.69 18.24
CA ALA A 119 -11.65 -6.43 19.55
C ALA A 119 -10.37 -7.26 19.78
N ARG A 120 -9.98 -8.10 18.81
CA ARG A 120 -8.85 -9.01 18.96
C ARG A 120 -7.56 -8.31 18.55
N TYR A 121 -6.83 -7.82 19.55
CA TYR A 121 -5.46 -7.36 19.37
C TYR A 121 -4.52 -8.56 19.25
N VAL A 122 -3.79 -8.65 18.14
CA VAL A 122 -2.73 -9.66 17.95
C VAL A 122 -1.41 -8.91 17.84
N ASP A 123 -0.53 -9.13 18.82
CA ASP A 123 0.81 -8.53 18.84
C ASP A 123 1.74 -9.29 17.88
N ALA A 124 1.54 -9.10 16.59
CA ALA A 124 2.30 -9.79 15.55
C ALA A 124 2.50 -8.92 14.31
N ILE A 125 3.68 -9.07 13.72
CA ILE A 125 4.02 -8.61 12.38
C ILE A 125 4.41 -9.85 11.58
N LEU A 126 4.06 -9.86 10.29
CA LEU A 126 4.37 -10.93 9.36
C LEU A 126 4.86 -10.34 8.04
N THR A 127 5.84 -10.99 7.42
CA THR A 127 6.16 -10.74 6.01
C THR A 127 5.16 -11.49 5.14
N ILE A 128 4.60 -10.81 4.13
CA ILE A 128 3.78 -11.44 3.11
C ILE A 128 4.70 -12.23 2.16
N PRO A 129 4.54 -13.56 2.00
CA PRO A 129 5.44 -14.38 1.20
C PRO A 129 5.48 -13.95 -0.27
N LYS A 130 6.63 -14.19 -0.93
CA LYS A 130 6.75 -14.03 -2.37
C LYS A 130 5.74 -14.90 -3.11
N GLY A 131 5.12 -14.36 -4.16
CA GLY A 131 4.10 -15.03 -4.96
C GLY A 131 2.71 -15.07 -4.33
N THR A 132 2.53 -14.45 -3.16
CA THR A 132 1.23 -14.36 -2.48
C THR A 132 0.67 -12.95 -2.56
N LEU A 133 -0.56 -12.80 -3.06
CA LEU A 133 -1.29 -11.53 -3.06
C LEU A 133 -1.94 -11.29 -1.69
N PHE A 134 -2.33 -10.05 -1.43
CA PHE A 134 -3.03 -9.65 -0.21
C PHE A 134 -4.03 -8.52 -0.51
N PRO A 135 -5.13 -8.43 0.25
CA PRO A 135 -6.02 -7.28 0.18
C PRO A 135 -5.37 -6.12 0.96
N MET A 136 -4.89 -5.11 0.25
CA MET A 136 -4.28 -3.93 0.87
C MET A 136 -5.35 -2.88 1.16
N CYS A 137 -5.42 -2.42 2.41
CA CYS A 137 -6.18 -1.23 2.77
C CYS A 137 -5.32 0.02 2.63
N GLY A 138 -5.79 1.01 1.87
CA GLY A 138 -5.07 2.27 1.66
C GLY A 138 -5.05 3.22 2.87
N MET A 139 -5.87 2.93 3.89
CA MET A 139 -6.14 3.87 5.00
C MET A 139 -5.29 3.61 6.26
N ASN A 140 -4.50 2.53 6.31
CA ASN A 140 -3.52 2.24 7.36
C ASN A 140 -2.26 1.65 6.72
N LEU A 141 -1.51 2.51 6.05
CA LEU A 141 -0.45 2.10 5.14
C LEU A 141 0.76 3.02 5.25
N ALA A 142 1.95 2.45 5.16
CA ALA A 142 3.18 3.19 4.96
C ALA A 142 4.05 2.52 3.90
N PHE A 143 4.82 3.31 3.16
CA PHE A 143 5.73 2.79 2.15
C PHE A 143 6.97 3.66 1.99
N ASP A 144 8.04 3.03 1.50
CA ASP A 144 9.27 3.68 1.07
C ASP A 144 9.11 4.20 -0.36
N ARG A 145 9.07 5.52 -0.52
CA ARG A 145 8.86 6.19 -1.81
C ARG A 145 9.94 5.86 -2.82
N GLU A 146 11.18 5.67 -2.36
CA GLU A 146 12.31 5.36 -3.24
C GLU A 146 12.25 3.90 -3.71
N LEU A 147 11.71 2.99 -2.88
CA LEU A 147 11.63 1.56 -3.23
C LEU A 147 10.39 1.19 -4.06
N ILE A 148 9.25 1.88 -3.86
CA ILE A 148 7.98 1.45 -4.47
C ILE A 148 7.01 2.58 -4.82
N GLY A 149 7.38 3.84 -4.60
CA GLY A 149 6.52 5.00 -4.83
C GLY A 149 5.81 5.04 -6.20
N PRO A 150 6.49 4.77 -7.34
CA PRO A 150 5.83 4.77 -8.64
C PRO A 150 4.71 3.73 -8.78
N ALA A 151 4.70 2.66 -7.97
CA ALA A 151 3.64 1.65 -7.99
C ALA A 151 2.46 1.97 -7.06
N MET A 152 2.55 3.01 -6.24
CA MET A 152 1.49 3.45 -5.32
C MET A 152 0.44 4.31 -6.02
N TYR A 153 -0.13 3.77 -7.10
CA TYR A 153 -1.22 4.38 -7.87
C TYR A 153 -2.52 3.60 -7.66
N PHE A 154 -3.51 4.27 -7.08
CA PHE A 154 -4.83 3.73 -6.74
C PHE A 154 -5.78 3.76 -7.95
N GLY A 155 -5.24 3.77 -9.16
CA GLY A 155 -6.02 3.82 -10.38
C GLY A 155 -6.79 5.13 -10.56
N LEU A 156 -7.79 5.09 -11.44
CA LEU A 156 -8.68 6.22 -11.67
C LEU A 156 -9.67 6.32 -10.50
N MET A 157 -9.39 7.24 -9.58
CA MET A 157 -10.25 7.58 -8.45
C MET A 157 -11.25 8.69 -8.82
N GLY A 158 -12.38 8.73 -8.10
CA GLY A 158 -13.41 9.78 -8.25
C GLY A 158 -14.81 9.23 -8.51
N ASP A 159 -15.81 10.10 -8.39
CA ASP A 159 -17.20 9.71 -8.62
C ASP A 159 -17.42 9.20 -10.05
N GLY A 160 -18.13 8.07 -10.17
CA GLY A 160 -18.41 7.41 -11.44
C GLY A 160 -17.28 6.51 -11.95
N GLN A 161 -16.14 6.41 -11.27
CA GLN A 161 -15.11 5.43 -11.63
C GLN A 161 -15.55 4.01 -11.21
N PRO A 162 -15.54 3.03 -12.13
CA PRO A 162 -16.16 1.74 -11.88
C PRO A 162 -15.36 0.84 -10.94
N ILE A 163 -14.08 1.14 -10.70
CA ILE A 163 -13.26 0.43 -9.71
C ILE A 163 -13.71 0.72 -8.27
N GLY A 164 -14.32 1.89 -8.02
CA GLY A 164 -14.94 2.23 -6.74
C GLY A 164 -14.01 2.01 -5.55
N ARG A 165 -14.42 1.15 -4.61
CA ARG A 165 -13.70 0.82 -3.37
C ARG A 165 -12.73 -0.38 -3.52
N TYR A 166 -12.29 -0.67 -4.73
CA TYR A 166 -11.28 -1.71 -5.03
C TYR A 166 -9.93 -1.13 -5.45
N ASP A 167 -9.81 0.20 -5.40
CA ASP A 167 -8.66 0.98 -5.83
C ASP A 167 -7.39 0.70 -5.00
N ASP A 168 -7.54 0.51 -3.70
CA ASP A 168 -6.45 0.15 -2.80
C ASP A 168 -6.02 -1.31 -2.94
N MET A 169 -6.96 -2.26 -3.06
CA MET A 169 -6.62 -3.64 -3.40
C MET A 169 -5.87 -3.73 -4.73
N TRP A 170 -6.32 -3.00 -5.76
CA TRP A 170 -5.62 -2.91 -7.04
C TRP A 170 -4.18 -2.42 -6.89
N ALA A 171 -3.98 -1.29 -6.19
CA ALA A 171 -2.64 -0.76 -5.92
C ALA A 171 -1.78 -1.76 -5.15
N GLY A 172 -2.38 -2.48 -4.20
CA GLY A 172 -1.73 -3.52 -3.40
C GLY A 172 -1.26 -4.70 -4.25
N TRP A 173 -2.07 -5.17 -5.19
CA TRP A 173 -1.70 -6.27 -6.09
C TRP A 173 -0.62 -5.87 -7.09
N CYS A 174 -0.70 -4.66 -7.66
CA CYS A 174 0.35 -4.11 -8.52
C CYS A 174 1.68 -4.02 -7.75
N THR A 175 1.63 -3.40 -6.57
CA THR A 175 2.77 -3.28 -5.65
C THR A 175 3.36 -4.63 -5.30
N LYS A 176 2.52 -5.63 -5.01
CA LYS A 176 3.00 -6.94 -4.58
C LYS A 176 3.73 -7.69 -5.69
N VAL A 177 3.20 -7.66 -6.91
CA VAL A 177 3.87 -8.27 -8.07
C VAL A 177 5.23 -7.61 -8.33
N ILE A 178 5.31 -6.28 -8.21
CA ILE A 178 6.54 -5.53 -8.48
C ILE A 178 7.58 -5.75 -7.37
N THR A 179 7.17 -5.70 -6.10
CA THR A 179 8.06 -6.00 -4.98
C THR A 179 8.63 -7.42 -5.06
N ASP A 180 7.81 -8.41 -5.44
CA ASP A 180 8.26 -9.79 -5.64
C ASP A 180 9.26 -9.96 -6.77
N HIS A 181 9.10 -9.18 -7.85
CA HIS A 181 10.01 -9.16 -8.98
C HIS A 181 11.35 -8.51 -8.61
N LEU A 182 11.31 -7.38 -7.91
CA LEU A 182 12.49 -6.60 -7.52
C LEU A 182 13.19 -7.13 -6.26
N GLY A 183 12.66 -8.19 -5.63
CA GLY A 183 13.24 -8.77 -4.42
C GLY A 183 13.06 -7.90 -3.18
N LEU A 184 11.93 -7.19 -3.09
CA LEU A 184 11.55 -6.33 -1.97
C LEU A 184 10.47 -7.02 -1.11
N GLY A 185 10.31 -6.52 0.11
CA GLY A 185 9.37 -7.08 1.08
C GLY A 185 8.14 -6.22 1.36
N VAL A 186 7.07 -6.88 1.79
CA VAL A 186 5.84 -6.26 2.31
C VAL A 186 5.55 -6.89 3.67
N LYS A 187 5.31 -6.05 4.68
CA LYS A 187 4.89 -6.48 6.03
C LYS A 187 3.44 -6.13 6.29
N THR A 188 2.75 -6.98 7.05
CA THR A 188 1.38 -6.77 7.53
C THR A 188 1.26 -7.14 9.01
N GLY A 189 0.28 -6.58 9.72
CA GLY A 189 0.05 -6.82 11.14
C GLY A 189 -0.05 -5.50 11.89
N LEU A 190 0.84 -5.28 12.86
CA LEU A 190 0.99 -3.96 13.47
C LEU A 190 1.44 -2.93 12.43
N PRO A 191 0.98 -1.66 12.50
CA PRO A 191 0.14 -1.09 13.56
C PRO A 191 -1.36 -1.31 13.42
N TYR A 192 -2.05 -1.25 14.56
CA TYR A 192 -3.51 -1.12 14.58
C TYR A 192 -3.95 0.34 14.63
N ILE A 193 -5.08 0.64 13.98
CA ILE A 193 -5.78 1.91 14.13
C ILE A 193 -7.26 1.69 14.45
N TRP A 194 -7.86 2.62 15.20
CA TRP A 194 -9.25 2.54 15.61
C TRP A 194 -10.16 3.13 14.52
N HIS A 195 -10.93 2.24 13.88
CA HIS A 195 -11.85 2.62 12.81
C HIS A 195 -13.23 2.94 13.38
N SER A 196 -13.66 4.20 13.29
CA SER A 196 -14.89 4.70 13.93
C SER A 196 -16.07 4.89 12.96
N LYS A 197 -15.85 4.91 11.64
CA LYS A 197 -16.88 5.21 10.64
C LYS A 197 -17.30 3.95 9.89
N ALA A 198 -18.52 3.48 10.14
CA ALA A 198 -19.19 2.56 9.23
C ALA A 198 -19.92 3.40 8.17
N SER A 199 -19.42 3.40 6.94
CA SER A 199 -20.15 3.98 5.79
C SER A 199 -21.39 3.13 5.47
N ASN A 200 -22.35 3.71 4.73
CA ASN A 200 -23.58 3.02 4.38
C ASN A 200 -23.25 1.79 3.49
N PRO A 201 -23.52 0.56 3.96
CA PRO A 201 -23.10 -0.64 3.25
C PRO A 201 -23.84 -0.83 1.92
N PHE A 202 -25.06 -0.30 1.76
CA PHE A 202 -25.77 -0.34 0.46
C PHE A 202 -25.12 0.57 -0.58
N VAL A 203 -24.60 1.72 -0.16
CA VAL A 203 -23.85 2.62 -1.06
C VAL A 203 -22.51 1.98 -1.42
N ASN A 204 -21.83 1.37 -0.45
CA ASN A 204 -20.57 0.68 -0.68
C ASN A 204 -20.75 -0.50 -1.63
N LEU A 205 -21.82 -1.31 -1.46
CA LEU A 205 -22.10 -2.44 -2.34
C LEU A 205 -22.22 -2.02 -3.81
N LYS A 206 -22.87 -0.88 -4.10
CA LYS A 206 -22.93 -0.33 -5.47
C LYS A 206 -21.55 0.05 -6.00
N LYS A 207 -20.69 0.61 -5.15
CA LYS A 207 -19.31 0.97 -5.50
C LYS A 207 -18.40 -0.24 -5.67
N GLU A 208 -18.67 -1.32 -4.95
CA GLU A 208 -17.87 -2.55 -4.94
C GLU A 208 -18.34 -3.57 -5.98
N TYR A 209 -19.56 -3.45 -6.51
CA TYR A 209 -20.19 -4.43 -7.39
C TYR A 209 -19.29 -4.91 -8.55
N ASN A 210 -18.70 -3.98 -9.31
CA ASN A 210 -17.80 -4.34 -10.41
C ASN A 210 -16.51 -4.97 -9.89
N GLY A 211 -15.95 -4.43 -8.80
CA GLY A 211 -14.73 -4.95 -8.18
C GLY A 211 -14.89 -6.41 -7.74
N ILE A 212 -16.01 -6.74 -7.09
CA ILE A 212 -16.34 -8.12 -6.66
C ILE A 212 -16.36 -9.07 -7.87
N PHE A 213 -17.00 -8.66 -8.98
CA PHE A 213 -17.08 -9.49 -10.17
C PHE A 213 -15.73 -9.60 -10.90
N TRP A 214 -15.04 -8.47 -11.08
CA TRP A 214 -13.75 -8.44 -11.75
C TRP A 214 -12.66 -9.17 -10.96
N GLN A 215 -12.75 -9.20 -9.63
CA GLN A 215 -11.75 -9.85 -8.78
C GLN A 215 -11.47 -11.31 -9.19
N GLU A 216 -12.48 -12.04 -9.64
CA GLU A 216 -12.35 -13.43 -10.10
C GLU A 216 -11.44 -13.56 -11.34
N GLU A 217 -11.31 -12.51 -12.14
CA GLU A 217 -10.36 -12.43 -13.27
C GLU A 217 -9.05 -11.73 -12.87
N LEU A 218 -9.11 -10.73 -11.99
CA LEU A 218 -7.95 -9.95 -11.54
C LEU A 218 -6.96 -10.81 -10.75
N ILE A 219 -7.44 -11.64 -9.81
CA ILE A 219 -6.56 -12.43 -8.96
C ILE A 219 -5.75 -13.46 -9.76
N PRO A 220 -6.37 -14.31 -10.62
CA PRO A 220 -5.60 -15.18 -11.50
C PRO A 220 -4.67 -14.42 -12.44
N PHE A 221 -5.11 -13.25 -12.95
CA PHE A 221 -4.24 -12.39 -13.75
C PHE A 221 -2.97 -12.01 -12.98
N PHE A 222 -3.08 -11.40 -11.79
CA PHE A 222 -1.93 -10.95 -11.00
C PHE A 222 -1.04 -12.11 -10.55
N GLN A 223 -1.62 -13.26 -10.21
CA GLN A 223 -0.86 -14.49 -9.92
C GLN A 223 -0.07 -15.00 -11.13
N SER A 224 -0.57 -14.75 -12.35
CA SER A 224 0.09 -15.15 -13.61
C SER A 224 1.10 -14.12 -14.15
N VAL A 225 1.16 -12.91 -13.58
CA VAL A 225 2.05 -11.87 -14.09
C VAL A 225 3.51 -12.31 -13.92
N SER A 226 4.23 -12.28 -15.04
CA SER A 226 5.69 -12.39 -15.06
C SER A 226 6.23 -11.13 -15.70
N LEU A 227 7.10 -10.43 -14.97
CA LEU A 227 7.81 -9.25 -15.48
C LEU A 227 9.19 -9.67 -16.04
N PRO A 228 9.67 -9.02 -17.10
CA PRO A 228 10.92 -9.39 -17.76
C PRO A 228 12.12 -8.99 -16.89
N LYS A 229 13.22 -9.75 -16.98
CA LYS A 229 14.38 -9.59 -16.07
C LYS A 229 15.09 -8.23 -16.18
N ASP A 230 14.91 -7.53 -17.30
CA ASP A 230 15.46 -6.19 -17.56
C ASP A 230 14.57 -5.05 -17.03
N ALA A 231 13.37 -5.37 -16.50
CA ALA A 231 12.54 -4.44 -15.74
C ALA A 231 13.09 -4.25 -14.32
N THR A 232 14.28 -3.64 -14.22
CA THR A 232 15.01 -3.50 -12.95
C THR A 232 14.60 -2.29 -12.10
N THR A 233 13.58 -1.53 -12.52
CA THR A 233 13.06 -0.37 -11.78
C THR A 233 11.55 -0.48 -11.63
N VAL A 234 10.99 0.19 -10.61
CA VAL A 234 9.54 0.20 -10.36
C VAL A 234 8.80 0.77 -11.57
N GLN A 235 9.30 1.86 -12.16
CA GLN A 235 8.70 2.45 -13.37
C GLN A 235 8.65 1.45 -14.53
N LYS A 236 9.77 0.78 -14.84
CA LYS A 236 9.81 -0.23 -15.92
C LYS A 236 8.85 -1.39 -15.64
N CYS A 237 8.82 -1.86 -14.40
CA CYS A 237 7.88 -2.89 -13.96
C CYS A 237 6.43 -2.45 -14.15
N TYR A 238 6.09 -1.24 -13.73
CA TYR A 238 4.73 -0.70 -13.78
C TYR A 238 4.26 -0.47 -15.21
N LEU A 239 5.13 0.02 -16.08
CA LEU A 239 4.85 0.18 -17.52
C LEU A 239 4.64 -1.17 -18.21
N GLU A 240 5.43 -2.18 -17.86
CA GLU A 240 5.23 -3.53 -18.40
C GLU A 240 3.92 -4.15 -17.89
N LEU A 241 3.61 -3.96 -16.60
CA LEU A 241 2.33 -4.35 -16.03
C LEU A 241 1.16 -3.67 -16.76
N ALA A 242 1.26 -2.37 -17.07
CA ALA A 242 0.24 -1.64 -17.82
C ALA A 242 -0.04 -2.25 -19.20
N LYS A 243 0.99 -2.71 -19.92
CA LYS A 243 0.82 -3.44 -21.20
C LYS A 243 0.06 -4.74 -21.00
N GLN A 244 0.40 -5.51 -19.97
CA GLN A 244 -0.28 -6.77 -19.66
C GLN A 244 -1.73 -6.55 -19.23
N VAL A 245 -2.00 -5.51 -18.42
CA VAL A 245 -3.35 -5.09 -18.03
C VAL A 245 -4.18 -4.78 -19.28
N ARG A 246 -3.68 -3.96 -20.21
CA ARG A 246 -4.36 -3.68 -21.47
C ARG A 246 -4.67 -4.95 -22.26
N ALA A 247 -3.66 -5.80 -22.46
CA ALA A 247 -3.79 -6.98 -23.32
C ALA A 247 -4.71 -8.06 -22.76
N LYS A 248 -4.71 -8.26 -21.43
CA LYS A 248 -5.45 -9.32 -20.77
C LYS A 248 -6.77 -8.82 -20.19
N LEU A 249 -6.72 -7.79 -19.34
CA LEU A 249 -7.89 -7.27 -18.63
C LEU A 249 -8.74 -6.31 -19.47
N GLY A 250 -8.19 -5.72 -20.53
CA GLY A 250 -8.97 -4.94 -21.51
C GLY A 250 -10.08 -5.74 -22.20
N LYS A 251 -10.02 -7.09 -22.13
CA LYS A 251 -11.08 -8.01 -22.59
C LYS A 251 -12.17 -8.25 -21.56
N VAL A 252 -11.88 -8.00 -20.28
CA VAL A 252 -12.84 -8.11 -19.17
C VAL A 252 -13.75 -6.90 -19.17
N ASP A 253 -13.16 -5.70 -19.25
CA ASP A 253 -13.90 -4.44 -19.38
C ASP A 253 -13.05 -3.37 -20.07
N SER A 254 -13.72 -2.50 -20.84
CA SER A 254 -13.09 -1.34 -21.50
C SER A 254 -12.39 -0.39 -20.54
N TYR A 255 -12.82 -0.33 -19.28
CA TYR A 255 -12.19 0.42 -18.20
C TYR A 255 -10.70 0.11 -18.08
N PHE A 256 -10.30 -1.16 -18.21
CA PHE A 256 -8.89 -1.56 -18.06
C PHE A 256 -8.00 -1.05 -19.19
N ASN A 257 -8.56 -0.78 -20.38
CA ASN A 257 -7.81 -0.09 -21.44
C ASN A 257 -7.50 1.34 -21.02
N LYS A 258 -8.50 2.07 -20.51
CA LYS A 258 -8.32 3.43 -20.01
C LYS A 258 -7.40 3.48 -18.77
N LEU A 259 -7.53 2.51 -17.88
CA LEU A 259 -6.67 2.38 -16.71
C LEU A 259 -5.23 2.14 -17.13
N ALA A 260 -4.97 1.29 -18.13
CA ALA A 260 -3.62 1.08 -18.65
C ALA A 260 -3.00 2.35 -19.24
N ASP A 261 -3.76 3.18 -19.97
CA ASP A 261 -3.28 4.52 -20.39
C ASP A 261 -2.92 5.38 -19.18
N SER A 262 -3.79 5.38 -18.17
CA SER A 262 -3.61 6.19 -16.96
C SER A 262 -2.41 5.72 -16.12
N MET A 263 -2.11 4.41 -16.12
CA MET A 263 -0.91 3.85 -15.50
C MET A 263 0.37 4.36 -16.17
N VAL A 264 0.37 4.51 -17.50
CA VAL A 264 1.51 5.09 -18.23
C VAL A 264 1.65 6.57 -17.89
N THR A 265 0.57 7.34 -17.98
CA THR A 265 0.55 8.76 -17.64
C THR A 265 0.96 9.02 -16.18
N TRP A 266 0.58 8.13 -15.26
CA TRP A 266 1.02 8.20 -13.87
C TRP A 266 2.54 8.12 -13.74
N ILE A 267 3.20 7.21 -14.46
CA ILE A 267 4.66 7.07 -14.44
C ILE A 267 5.34 8.29 -15.06
N GLU A 268 4.79 8.81 -16.17
CA GLU A 268 5.29 10.05 -16.79
C GLU A 268 5.23 11.23 -15.81
N ALA A 269 4.08 11.41 -15.15
CA ALA A 269 3.90 12.45 -14.14
C ALA A 269 4.79 12.22 -12.91
N TRP A 270 4.97 10.97 -12.48
CA TRP A 270 5.87 10.64 -11.38
C TRP A 270 7.30 11.05 -11.70
N ASP A 271 7.81 10.72 -12.89
CA ASP A 271 9.18 11.02 -13.30
C ASP A 271 9.39 12.54 -13.49
N GLU A 272 8.38 13.27 -13.98
CA GLU A 272 8.42 14.74 -14.05
C GLU A 272 8.52 15.39 -12.67
N LEU A 273 7.74 14.89 -11.70
CA LEU A 273 7.70 15.41 -10.34
C LEU A 273 8.85 14.92 -9.45
N ASN A 274 9.51 13.82 -9.83
CA ASN A 274 10.60 13.20 -9.08
C ASN A 274 11.79 12.91 -10.00
N PRO A 275 12.40 13.95 -10.61
CA PRO A 275 13.50 13.77 -11.54
C PRO A 275 14.67 13.05 -10.85
N PRO A 276 15.43 12.21 -11.58
CA PRO A 276 16.60 11.53 -11.02
C PRO A 276 17.53 12.55 -10.36
N LYS A 277 17.97 12.28 -9.12
CA LYS A 277 18.92 13.13 -8.39
C LYS A 277 20.21 13.26 -9.23
N GLY A 278 20.32 14.35 -10.00
CA GLY A 278 21.38 14.58 -11.01
C GLY A 278 20.92 15.32 -12.27
N GLY A 279 19.61 15.43 -12.53
CA GLY A 279 19.07 16.29 -13.58
C GLY A 279 19.04 17.75 -13.12
N VAL A 280 19.92 18.59 -13.66
CA VAL A 280 19.87 20.04 -13.49
C VAL A 280 18.48 20.52 -13.93
N ALA A 281 17.66 20.97 -12.98
CA ALA A 281 16.49 21.77 -13.30
C ALA A 281 17.00 23.01 -14.04
N THR A 282 16.77 23.09 -15.35
CA THR A 282 17.00 24.31 -16.11
C THR A 282 16.19 25.41 -15.44
N ALA A 283 16.91 26.38 -14.87
CA ALA A 283 16.33 27.52 -14.19
C ALA A 283 15.30 28.21 -15.09
N ASN A 284 14.15 28.49 -14.49
CA ASN A 284 13.09 29.29 -15.08
C ASN A 284 13.64 30.59 -15.69
N GLY A 285 13.03 30.97 -16.82
CA GLY A 285 13.50 31.96 -17.78
C GLY A 285 13.79 33.37 -17.25
N ALA A 286 14.52 34.10 -18.08
CA ALA A 286 15.09 35.41 -17.83
C ALA A 286 14.08 36.45 -17.27
N PRO A 287 14.55 37.41 -16.45
CA PRO A 287 13.72 38.51 -15.97
C PRO A 287 13.26 39.36 -17.16
N ARG A 288 11.95 39.63 -17.27
CA ARG A 288 11.47 40.66 -18.20
C ARG A 288 11.96 42.02 -17.70
N SER A 289 12.84 42.64 -18.48
CA SER A 289 13.28 44.02 -18.28
C SER A 289 12.35 44.99 -19.00
N LYS A 290 11.86 45.97 -18.21
CA LYS A 290 11.23 47.26 -18.56
C LYS A 290 9.88 47.22 -19.27
#